data_AF-A0A8B8ISQ1-F1
#
_entry.id   AF-A0A8B8ISQ1-F1
#
_cell.length_a   1.000
_cell.length_b   1.000
_cell.length_c   1.000
_cell.angle_alpha   90.00
_cell.angle_beta   90.00
_cell.angle_gamma   90.00
#
_symmetry.space_group_name_H-M   'P 1'
#
loop_
_entity.id
_entity.type
_entity.pdbx_description
1 polymer ?
#
loop_
_entity_poly.entity_id
_entity_poly.type
_entity_poly.pdbx_seq_one_letter_code
_entity_poly.pdbx_strand_id
1 'polypeptide(L)'
;MSSAMDRIFILLGLIVVVNSQDVGSCLDTIILNRHCCNYITSEENEVILSECLEEHRESHSCDLDTCYGQRKGFLMSNGTIDIIKLEKLLERDLENYTNIYDVVKVKCLNDDLAAYSQEDTCYLRDIGNCIEFNIFANCPQWIESDECMNVKDTVEECTKILS
;
A
#
# COMPACT_ATOMS: atom_id res chain seq x y z
N MET A 1 -53.09 2.31 -46.28
CA MET A 1 -52.57 1.17 -45.50
C MET A 1 -51.17 0.84 -45.99
N SER A 2 -50.13 1.28 -45.29
CA SER A 2 -48.94 0.47 -45.05
C SER A 2 -48.04 1.23 -44.09
N SER A 3 -48.00 0.73 -42.86
CA SER A 3 -47.18 1.20 -41.75
C SER A 3 -45.74 0.73 -41.97
N ALA A 4 -44.81 1.66 -42.13
CA ALA A 4 -43.37 1.39 -42.07
C ALA A 4 -42.89 1.97 -40.72
N MET A 5 -43.06 1.23 -39.64
CA MET A 5 -42.03 0.31 -39.13
C MET A 5 -40.87 1.12 -38.53
N ASP A 6 -41.16 1.72 -37.38
CA ASP A 6 -40.21 2.30 -36.43
C ASP A 6 -39.11 1.27 -36.09
N ARG A 7 -37.91 1.51 -36.60
CA ARG A 7 -36.71 0.79 -36.20
C ARG A 7 -36.10 1.49 -35.00
N ILE A 8 -36.57 1.15 -33.81
CA ILE A 8 -35.91 1.47 -32.54
C ILE A 8 -34.64 0.61 -32.48
N PHE A 9 -33.49 1.19 -32.79
CA PHE A 9 -32.19 0.62 -32.48
C PHE A 9 -31.98 0.73 -30.97
N ILE A 10 -32.30 -0.34 -30.24
CA ILE A 10 -31.92 -0.48 -28.83
C ILE A 10 -30.40 -0.71 -28.81
N LEU A 11 -29.64 0.37 -28.65
CA LEU A 11 -28.25 0.30 -28.20
C LEU A 11 -28.27 -0.24 -26.77
N LEU A 12 -28.13 -1.56 -26.64
CA LEU A 12 -27.74 -2.21 -25.39
C LEU A 12 -26.31 -1.73 -25.09
N GLY A 13 -26.21 -0.58 -24.42
CA GLY A 13 -24.99 -0.13 -23.78
C GLY A 13 -24.60 -1.19 -22.76
N LEU A 14 -23.54 -1.92 -23.08
CA LEU A 14 -22.89 -2.84 -22.17
C LEU A 14 -22.29 -1.97 -21.06
N ILE A 15 -23.04 -1.77 -19.99
CA ILE A 15 -22.51 -1.22 -18.75
C ILE A 15 -21.61 -2.34 -18.21
N VAL A 16 -20.34 -2.30 -18.58
CA VAL A 16 -19.31 -3.01 -17.83
C VAL A 16 -19.28 -2.32 -16.48
N VAL A 17 -19.95 -2.93 -15.50
CA VAL A 17 -19.72 -2.62 -14.10
C VAL A 17 -18.30 -3.10 -13.84
N VAL A 18 -17.33 -2.23 -14.12
CA VAL A 18 -15.99 -2.39 -13.58
C VAL A 18 -16.21 -2.28 -12.08
N ASN A 19 -16.09 -3.39 -11.36
CA ASN A 19 -15.89 -3.35 -9.92
C ASN A 19 -14.59 -2.57 -9.74
N SER A 20 -14.69 -1.25 -9.54
CA SER A 20 -13.57 -0.47 -9.07
C SER A 20 -13.35 -0.93 -7.65
N GLN A 21 -12.47 -1.91 -7.44
CA GLN A 21 -11.76 -1.98 -6.17
C GLN A 21 -11.18 -0.58 -5.97
N ASP A 22 -11.68 0.12 -4.96
CA ASP A 22 -11.14 1.42 -4.60
C ASP A 22 -9.74 1.21 -4.02
N VAL A 23 -8.84 2.16 -4.23
CA VAL A 23 -7.47 2.17 -3.72
C VAL A 23 -7.43 1.85 -2.23
N GLY A 24 -8.40 2.37 -1.47
CA GLY A 24 -8.56 2.06 -0.04
C GLY A 24 -8.70 0.56 0.23
N SER A 25 -9.54 -0.15 -0.53
CA SER A 25 -9.72 -1.60 -0.36
C SER A 25 -8.45 -2.39 -0.67
N CYS A 26 -7.63 -1.92 -1.61
CA CYS A 26 -6.35 -2.54 -1.93
C CYS A 26 -5.38 -2.41 -0.76
N LEU A 27 -5.25 -1.19 -0.22
CA LEU A 27 -4.37 -0.91 0.91
C LEU A 27 -4.83 -1.66 2.19
N ASP A 28 -6.12 -1.66 2.47
CA ASP A 28 -6.69 -2.40 3.61
C ASP A 28 -6.41 -3.91 3.51
N THR A 29 -6.54 -4.48 2.30
CA THR A 29 -6.25 -5.90 2.08
C THR A 29 -4.80 -6.22 2.43
N ILE A 30 -3.85 -5.37 2.04
CA ILE A 30 -2.43 -5.55 2.35
C ILE A 30 -2.17 -5.41 3.85
N ILE A 31 -2.73 -4.37 4.48
CA ILE A 31 -2.54 -4.07 5.90
C ILE A 31 -3.07 -5.21 6.79
N LEU A 32 -4.26 -5.72 6.49
CA LEU A 32 -4.92 -6.74 7.30
C LEU A 32 -4.36 -8.15 7.10
N ASN A 33 -3.63 -8.37 6.00
CA ASN A 33 -3.12 -9.70 5.64
C ASN A 33 -1.59 -9.73 5.60
N ARG A 34 -0.93 -8.96 6.48
CA ARG A 34 0.53 -8.88 6.48
C ARG A 34 1.22 -10.22 6.71
N HIS A 35 0.56 -11.11 7.46
CA HIS A 35 1.05 -12.46 7.72
C HIS A 35 1.18 -13.30 6.44
N CYS A 36 0.49 -12.96 5.35
CA CYS A 36 0.53 -13.75 4.12
C CYS A 36 1.80 -13.59 3.29
N CYS A 37 2.57 -12.52 3.53
CA CYS A 37 3.86 -12.33 2.89
C CYS A 37 4.98 -12.61 3.89
N ASN A 38 5.82 -13.61 3.61
CA ASN A 38 7.00 -13.90 4.41
C ASN A 38 8.14 -12.97 4.00
N TYR A 39 8.10 -11.74 4.48
CA TYR A 39 9.25 -10.84 4.48
C TYR A 39 9.68 -10.60 5.92
N ILE A 40 11.00 -10.65 6.16
CA ILE A 40 11.55 -10.55 7.52
C ILE A 40 11.52 -9.08 7.94
N THR A 41 10.63 -8.75 8.88
CA THR A 41 10.73 -7.52 9.66
C THR A 41 11.84 -7.68 10.69
N SER A 42 12.63 -6.63 10.92
CA SER A 42 13.61 -6.68 12.01
C SER A 42 12.88 -6.66 13.36
N GLU A 43 13.39 -7.40 14.35
CA GLU A 43 12.87 -7.38 15.72
C GLU A 43 12.84 -5.94 16.29
N GLU A 44 13.82 -5.12 15.90
CA GLU A 44 13.85 -3.68 16.22
C GLU A 44 12.61 -2.94 15.71
N ASN A 45 12.13 -3.24 14.49
CA ASN A 45 10.93 -2.63 13.93
C ASN A 45 9.68 -3.01 14.73
N GLU A 46 9.57 -4.27 15.14
CA GLU A 46 8.44 -4.78 15.93
C GLU A 46 8.39 -4.14 17.32
N VAL A 47 9.55 -4.04 18.00
CA VAL A 47 9.64 -3.38 19.31
C VAL A 47 9.20 -1.91 19.21
N ILE A 48 9.75 -1.15 18.27
CA ILE A 48 9.41 0.28 18.11
C ILE A 48 7.93 0.46 17.77
N LEU A 49 7.38 -0.38 16.88
CA LEU A 49 5.97 -0.32 16.53
C LEU A 49 5.07 -0.64 17.73
N SER A 50 5.45 -1.64 18.54
CA SER A 50 4.70 -2.00 19.75
C SER A 50 4.68 -0.87 20.78
N GLU A 51 5.81 -0.19 20.99
CA GLU A 51 5.89 0.98 21.89
C GLU A 51 4.99 2.11 21.39
N CYS A 52 4.98 2.37 20.08
CA CYS A 52 4.12 3.41 19.50
C CYS A 52 2.62 3.05 19.58
N LEU A 53 2.25 1.77 19.46
CA LEU A 53 0.87 1.31 19.61
C LEU A 53 0.37 1.43 21.07
N GLU A 54 1.25 1.29 22.05
CA GLU A 54 0.91 1.53 23.46
C GLU A 54 0.57 2.99 23.73
N GLU A 55 1.27 3.92 23.07
CA GLU A 55 1.02 5.37 23.15
C GLU A 55 -0.19 5.79 22.29
N HIS A 56 -0.36 5.18 21.12
CA HIS A 56 -1.37 5.50 20.12
C HIS A 56 -2.18 4.26 19.73
N ARG A 57 -3.34 4.09 20.38
CA ARG A 57 -4.18 2.88 20.23
C ARG A 57 -4.79 2.68 18.84
N GLU A 58 -4.80 3.72 18.00
CA GLU A 58 -5.34 3.64 16.64
C GLU A 58 -4.25 3.21 15.66
N SER A 59 -4.35 1.97 15.18
CA SER A 59 -3.35 1.28 14.36
C SER A 59 -3.07 1.91 12.99
N HIS A 60 -3.87 2.90 12.58
CA HIS A 60 -3.76 3.59 11.28
C HIS A 60 -3.81 5.12 11.39
N SER A 61 -3.47 5.67 12.55
CA SER A 61 -3.44 7.13 12.74
C SER A 61 -2.13 7.75 12.23
N CYS A 62 -2.17 9.03 11.88
CA CYS A 62 -0.97 9.82 11.59
C CYS A 62 -0.06 10.00 12.80
N ASP A 63 -0.63 9.92 14.01
CA ASP A 63 0.12 9.99 15.25
C ASP A 63 1.00 8.75 15.43
N LEU A 64 0.47 7.56 15.11
CA LEU A 64 1.23 6.32 15.14
C LEU A 64 2.44 6.37 14.18
N ASP A 65 2.23 6.80 12.94
CA ASP A 65 3.33 6.91 11.96
C ASP A 65 4.35 7.96 12.39
N THR A 66 3.87 9.07 12.98
CA THR A 66 4.72 10.12 13.51
C THR A 66 5.62 9.58 14.63
N CYS A 67 5.05 8.83 15.58
CA CYS A 67 5.81 8.17 16.63
C CYS A 67 6.87 7.23 16.03
N TYR A 68 6.46 6.35 15.10
CA TYR A 68 7.36 5.38 14.48
C TYR A 68 8.52 6.07 13.77
N GLY A 69 8.22 7.09 12.96
CA GLY A 69 9.23 7.83 12.20
C GLY A 69 10.19 8.62 13.08
N GLN A 70 9.71 9.16 14.20
CA GLN A 70 10.56 9.85 15.17
C GLN A 70 11.50 8.88 15.89
N ARG A 71 10.99 7.71 16.33
CA ARG A 71 11.80 6.68 16.98
C ARG A 71 12.84 6.07 16.03
N LYS A 72 12.49 5.92 14.75
CA LYS A 72 13.44 5.53 13.69
C LYS A 72 14.39 6.64 13.26
N GLY A 73 14.13 7.88 13.65
CA GLY A 73 14.99 9.04 13.40
C GLY A 73 14.94 9.59 11.98
N PHE A 74 14.00 9.13 11.14
CA PHE A 74 13.76 9.68 9.80
C PHE A 74 12.71 10.79 9.80
N LEU A 75 11.90 10.93 10.85
CA LEU A 75 10.98 12.06 11.01
C LEU A 75 11.55 13.07 12.00
N MET A 76 11.65 14.32 11.58
CA MET A 76 12.11 15.43 12.42
C MET A 76 10.96 15.96 13.30
N SER A 77 11.29 16.66 14.39
CA SER A 77 10.31 17.22 15.33
C SER A 77 9.38 18.27 14.72
N ASN A 78 9.74 18.84 13.56
CA ASN A 78 8.91 19.78 12.80
C ASN A 78 7.99 19.07 11.77
N GLY A 79 7.92 17.74 11.78
CA GLY A 79 7.14 16.94 10.85
C GLY A 79 7.79 16.74 9.46
N THR A 80 9.02 17.22 9.26
CA THR A 80 9.73 17.01 7.98
C THR A 80 10.36 15.62 7.95
N ILE A 81 10.22 14.94 6.81
CA ILE A 81 10.82 13.62 6.57
C ILE A 81 12.25 13.80 6.03
N ASP A 82 13.22 13.20 6.69
CA ASP A 82 14.59 13.06 6.24
C ASP A 82 14.67 11.87 5.25
N ILE A 83 14.38 12.16 3.97
CA ILE A 83 14.34 11.16 2.89
C ILE A 83 15.65 10.37 2.79
N ILE A 84 16.80 11.02 3.04
CA ILE A 84 18.11 10.35 3.00
C ILE A 84 18.21 9.29 4.10
N LYS A 85 17.71 9.57 5.29
CA LYS A 85 17.66 8.56 6.37
C LYS A 85 16.64 7.47 6.09
N LEU A 86 15.46 7.83 5.59
CA LEU A 86 14.44 6.84 5.21
C LEU A 86 14.98 5.88 4.15
N GLU A 87 15.64 6.39 3.11
CA GLU A 87 16.25 5.58 2.06
C GLU A 87 17.30 4.62 2.62
N LYS A 88 18.17 5.06 3.54
CA LYS A 88 19.17 4.21 4.20
C LYS A 88 18.55 3.14 5.09
N LEU A 89 17.45 3.47 5.77
CA LEU A 89 16.70 2.49 6.57
C LEU A 89 16.10 1.43 5.65
N LEU A 90 15.50 1.83 4.54
CA LEU A 90 14.95 0.90 3.55
C LEU A 90 16.03 0.04 2.88
N GLU A 91 17.19 0.61 2.55
CA GLU A 91 18.33 -0.13 2.00
C GLU A 91 18.78 -1.23 2.95
N ARG A 92 18.88 -0.92 4.25
CA ARG A 92 19.23 -1.88 5.30
C ARG A 92 18.14 -2.93 5.50
N ASP A 93 16.89 -2.51 5.67
CA ASP A 93 15.78 -3.40 5.98
C ASP A 93 15.43 -4.32 4.79
N LEU A 94 15.74 -3.91 3.57
CA LEU A 94 15.53 -4.67 2.33
C LEU A 94 16.85 -5.16 1.69
N GLU A 95 17.94 -5.27 2.46
CA GLU A 95 19.26 -5.63 1.91
C GLU A 95 19.25 -6.98 1.16
N ASN A 96 18.39 -7.91 1.59
CA ASN A 96 18.21 -9.24 0.99
C ASN A 96 17.18 -9.25 -0.16
N TYR A 97 16.51 -8.12 -0.42
CA TYR A 97 15.40 -7.97 -1.36
C TYR A 97 15.61 -6.75 -2.27
N THR A 98 16.78 -6.69 -2.92
CA THR A 98 17.22 -5.54 -3.75
C THR A 98 16.20 -5.14 -4.83
N ASN A 99 15.49 -6.10 -5.43
CA ASN A 99 14.42 -5.81 -6.39
C ASN A 99 13.26 -5.02 -5.77
N ILE A 100 12.90 -5.32 -4.51
CA ILE A 100 11.85 -4.61 -3.79
C ILE A 100 12.35 -3.21 -3.43
N TYR A 101 13.59 -3.11 -2.94
CA TYR A 101 14.21 -1.82 -2.62
C TYR A 101 14.23 -0.86 -3.81
N ASP A 102 14.66 -1.33 -4.99
CA ASP A 102 14.74 -0.50 -6.20
C ASP A 102 13.35 0.04 -6.59
N VAL A 103 12.32 -0.80 -6.54
CA VAL A 103 10.94 -0.39 -6.84
C VAL A 103 10.44 0.62 -5.80
N VAL A 104 10.64 0.35 -4.51
CA VAL A 104 10.22 1.25 -3.42
C VAL A 104 10.92 2.61 -3.54
N LYS A 105 12.22 2.63 -3.80
CA LYS A 105 12.98 3.87 -3.96
C LYS A 105 12.46 4.70 -5.13
N VAL A 106 12.19 4.07 -6.27
CA VAL A 106 11.70 4.77 -7.46
C VAL A 106 10.27 5.25 -7.24
N LYS A 107 9.35 4.37 -6.81
CA LYS A 107 7.92 4.68 -6.73
C LYS A 107 7.51 5.47 -5.50
N CYS A 108 8.17 5.27 -4.36
CA CYS A 108 7.70 5.84 -3.09
C CYS A 108 8.51 7.03 -2.59
N LEU A 109 9.76 7.18 -3.03
CA LEU A 109 10.61 8.29 -2.61
C LEU A 109 10.79 9.36 -3.69
N ASN A 110 10.62 9.00 -4.97
CA ASN A 110 10.90 9.88 -6.10
C ASN A 110 9.67 10.23 -6.96
N ASP A 111 8.54 9.55 -6.78
CA ASP A 111 7.33 9.74 -7.60
C ASP A 111 6.19 10.41 -6.81
N ASP A 112 5.09 10.73 -7.51
CA ASP A 112 3.86 11.25 -6.90
C ASP A 112 3.14 10.13 -6.12
N LEU A 113 2.69 10.47 -4.90
CA LEU A 113 2.02 9.56 -3.99
C LEU A 113 0.49 9.62 -4.09
N ALA A 114 -0.06 10.42 -5.00
CA ALA A 114 -1.51 10.58 -5.17
C ALA A 114 -2.27 9.26 -5.35
N ALA A 115 -1.62 8.22 -5.90
CA ALA A 115 -2.21 6.89 -6.05
C ALA A 115 -2.35 6.13 -4.71
N TYR A 116 -1.64 6.54 -3.65
CA TYR A 116 -1.61 5.88 -2.34
C TYR A 116 -2.29 6.71 -1.24
N SER A 117 -2.66 7.96 -1.56
CA SER A 117 -3.38 8.85 -0.65
C SER A 117 -4.84 8.43 -0.51
N GLN A 118 -5.34 8.41 0.73
CA GLN A 118 -6.77 8.27 1.04
C GLN A 118 -7.30 9.58 1.64
N GLU A 119 -8.63 9.74 1.72
CA GLU A 119 -9.22 10.88 2.45
C GLU A 119 -8.67 10.91 3.89
N ASP A 120 -8.28 12.11 4.35
CA ASP A 120 -7.77 12.38 5.70
C ASP A 120 -6.45 11.68 6.10
N THR A 121 -5.68 11.17 5.13
CA THR A 121 -4.31 10.66 5.39
C THR A 121 -3.27 11.78 5.36
N CYS A 122 -2.22 11.65 6.19
CA CYS A 122 -1.06 12.52 6.16
C CYS A 122 0.00 12.03 5.17
N TYR A 123 0.84 12.94 4.69
CA TYR A 123 1.92 12.62 3.75
C TYR A 123 2.83 11.46 4.18
N LEU A 124 3.09 11.32 5.49
CA LEU A 124 3.87 10.19 6.00
C LEU A 124 3.14 8.84 5.85
N ARG A 125 1.81 8.83 6.05
CA ARG A 125 0.96 7.66 5.82
C ARG A 125 0.97 7.29 4.34
N ASP A 126 0.93 8.26 3.43
CA ASP A 126 0.99 8.02 1.99
C ASP A 126 2.29 7.33 1.56
N ILE A 127 3.43 7.78 2.11
CA ILE A 127 4.73 7.12 1.93
C ILE A 127 4.68 5.69 2.47
N GLY A 128 4.17 5.50 3.70
CA GLY A 128 4.02 4.19 4.32
C GLY A 128 3.17 3.25 3.48
N ASN A 129 2.01 3.70 3.01
CA ASN A 129 1.11 2.97 2.12
C ASN A 129 1.81 2.56 0.82
N CYS A 130 2.57 3.47 0.19
CA CYS A 130 3.33 3.14 -1.01
C CYS A 130 4.39 2.06 -0.74
N ILE A 131 5.16 2.21 0.34
CA ILE A 131 6.22 1.25 0.71
C ILE A 131 5.62 -0.13 0.95
N GLU A 132 4.59 -0.20 1.80
CA GLU A 132 3.92 -1.46 2.14
C GLU A 132 3.30 -2.10 0.90
N PHE A 133 2.61 -1.32 0.06
CA PHE A 133 2.06 -1.84 -1.18
C PHE A 133 3.14 -2.47 -2.07
N ASN A 134 4.25 -1.75 -2.30
CA ASN A 134 5.29 -2.25 -3.19
C ASN A 134 6.07 -3.43 -2.59
N ILE A 135 6.17 -3.56 -1.27
CA ILE A 135 6.69 -4.76 -0.62
C ILE A 135 5.77 -5.96 -0.89
N PHE A 136 4.45 -5.81 -0.71
CA PHE A 136 3.49 -6.90 -0.91
C PHE A 136 3.32 -7.29 -2.37
N ALA A 137 3.24 -6.31 -3.28
CA ALA A 137 3.17 -6.54 -4.72
C ALA A 137 4.41 -7.31 -5.24
N ASN A 138 5.55 -7.19 -4.56
CA ASN A 138 6.79 -7.88 -4.89
C ASN A 138 7.18 -8.91 -3.83
N CYS A 139 6.21 -9.44 -3.08
CA CYS A 139 6.47 -10.35 -1.98
C CYS A 139 7.36 -11.53 -2.43
N PRO A 140 8.49 -11.77 -1.75
CA PRO A 140 9.46 -12.78 -2.17
C PRO A 140 8.92 -14.20 -1.99
N GLN A 141 8.10 -14.40 -0.95
CA GLN A 141 7.51 -15.68 -0.62
C GLN A 141 6.14 -15.49 0.01
N TRP A 142 5.11 -15.93 -0.72
CA TRP A 142 3.76 -16.03 -0.18
C TRP A 142 3.60 -17.30 0.66
N ILE A 143 2.82 -17.22 1.73
CA ILE A 143 2.39 -18.42 2.47
C ILE A 143 1.41 -19.21 1.61
N GLU A 144 1.65 -20.51 1.47
CA GLU A 144 0.81 -21.43 0.69
C GLU A 144 -0.43 -21.87 1.49
N SER A 145 -1.39 -20.96 1.66
CA SER A 145 -2.72 -21.24 2.20
C SER A 145 -3.80 -20.68 1.29
N ASP A 146 -5.01 -21.25 1.31
CA ASP A 146 -6.12 -20.76 0.47
C ASP A 146 -6.41 -19.26 0.74
N GLU A 147 -6.33 -18.84 1.99
CA GLU A 147 -6.48 -17.43 2.41
C GLU A 147 -5.42 -16.54 1.74
N CYS A 148 -4.14 -16.90 1.87
CA CYS A 148 -3.05 -16.08 1.38
C CYS A 148 -2.91 -16.10 -0.15
N MET A 149 -3.35 -17.17 -0.81
CA MET A 149 -3.44 -17.20 -2.27
C MET A 149 -4.53 -16.26 -2.79
N ASN A 150 -5.69 -16.17 -2.11
CA ASN A 150 -6.71 -15.18 -2.48
C ASN A 150 -6.22 -13.73 -2.25
N VAL A 151 -5.46 -13.48 -1.18
CA VAL A 151 -4.83 -12.18 -0.92
C VAL A 151 -3.84 -11.84 -2.02
N LYS A 152 -2.99 -12.80 -2.41
CA LYS A 152 -2.05 -12.63 -3.53
C LYS A 152 -2.76 -12.25 -4.82
N ASP A 153 -3.81 -12.99 -5.20
CA ASP A 153 -4.59 -12.70 -6.40
C ASP A 153 -5.20 -11.29 -6.35
N THR A 154 -5.69 -10.88 -5.17
CA THR A 154 -6.23 -9.52 -4.94
C THR A 154 -5.14 -8.46 -5.09
N VAL A 155 -3.95 -8.69 -4.53
CA VAL A 155 -2.80 -7.77 -4.70
C VAL A 155 -2.40 -7.68 -6.18
N GLU A 156 -2.37 -8.78 -6.91
CA GLU A 156 -2.10 -8.78 -8.36
C GLU A 156 -3.16 -7.98 -9.14
N GLU A 157 -4.43 -8.01 -8.74
CA GLU A 157 -5.46 -7.13 -9.30
C GLU A 157 -5.21 -5.66 -8.96
N CYS A 158 -4.89 -5.36 -7.69
CA CYS A 158 -4.58 -4.01 -7.22
C CYS A 158 -3.37 -3.39 -7.92
N THR A 159 -2.37 -4.19 -8.30
CA THR A 159 -1.24 -3.66 -9.10
C THR A 159 -1.70 -3.04 -10.41
N LYS A 160 -2.76 -3.53 -11.05
CA LYS A 160 -3.26 -2.94 -12.31
C LYS A 160 -3.90 -1.57 -12.12
N ILE A 161 -4.25 -1.22 -10.89
CA ILE A 161 -4.86 0.06 -10.50
C ILE A 161 -3.79 1.06 -10.07
N LEU A 162 -2.77 0.57 -9.34
CA LEU A 162 -1.73 1.37 -8.67
C LEU A 162 -0.39 1.43 -9.41
N SER A 163 -0.23 0.69 -10.53
CA SER A 163 1.06 0.59 -11.26
C SER A 163 1.33 1.72 -12.24
#